data_AF-A0A1Q6TXN6-F1
#
_entry.id   AF-A0A1Q6TXN6-F1
#
_cell.length_a   1.000
_cell.length_b   1.000
_cell.length_c   1.000
_cell.angle_alpha   90.00
_cell.angle_beta   90.00
_cell.angle_gamma   90.00
#
_symmetry.space_group_name_H-M   'P 1'
#
loop_
_entity.id
_entity.type
_entity.pdbx_description
1 polymer ?
#
loop_
_entity_poly.entity_id
_entity_poly.type
_entity_poly.pdbx_seq_one_letter_code
_entity_poly.pdbx_strand_id
1 'polypeptide(L)'
;MDKKELIKRCLIFEDALETYPFKDKTYDEYAVLRHKSNGKWFGLVFYLNDILCINLKCNPLDSAVLRDEYSFITPGWHMNKAHWIKVDVNKCPKDLLDALIEASFNLTLTKRKTK
;
A
#
# COMPACT_ATOMS: atom_id res chain seq x y z
N MET A 1 12.88 -5.77 -6.80
CA MET A 1 12.24 -4.61 -7.47
C MET A 1 12.68 -3.36 -6.74
N ASP A 2 12.92 -2.25 -7.43
CA ASP A 2 13.34 -0.99 -6.78
C ASP A 2 12.15 -0.15 -6.32
N LYS A 3 12.37 0.71 -5.32
CA LYS A 3 11.35 1.64 -4.80
C LYS A 3 10.72 2.50 -5.90
N LYS A 4 11.52 3.01 -6.84
CA LYS A 4 11.01 3.85 -7.95
C LYS A 4 10.05 3.08 -8.85
N GLU A 5 10.38 1.82 -9.15
CA GLU A 5 9.54 0.96 -9.98
C GLU A 5 8.24 0.59 -9.27
N LEU A 6 8.30 0.31 -7.96
CA LEU A 6 7.12 0.07 -7.14
C LEU A 6 6.18 1.29 -7.14
N ILE A 7 6.73 2.49 -6.95
CA ILE A 7 5.91 3.72 -6.95
C ILE A 7 5.30 3.94 -8.34
N LYS A 8 6.06 3.72 -9.41
CA LYS A 8 5.54 3.82 -10.78
C LYS A 8 4.34 2.89 -11.01
N ARG A 9 4.37 1.67 -10.48
CA ARG A 9 3.23 0.73 -10.50
C ARG A 9 2.02 1.23 -9.74
N CYS A 10 2.23 1.97 -8.64
CA CYS A 10 1.13 2.55 -7.86
C CYS A 10 0.53 3.81 -8.51
N LEU A 11 1.28 4.49 -9.37
CA LEU A 11 0.88 5.73 -10.05
C LEU A 11 0.18 5.49 -11.41
N ILE A 12 -0.19 4.24 -11.73
CA ILE A 12 -0.94 3.92 -12.96
C ILE A 12 -2.35 4.52 -12.96
N PHE A 13 -2.90 4.80 -11.77
CA PHE A 13 -4.21 5.41 -11.64
C PHE A 13 -4.08 6.94 -11.71
N GLU A 14 -4.88 7.60 -12.54
CA GLU A 14 -4.84 9.06 -12.69
C GLU A 14 -5.02 9.80 -11.36
N ASP A 15 -5.79 9.23 -10.43
CA ASP A 15 -6.05 9.78 -9.11
C ASP A 15 -4.98 9.42 -8.05
N ALA A 16 -3.94 8.66 -8.39
CA ALA A 16 -2.86 8.34 -7.47
C ALA A 16 -1.82 9.46 -7.37
N LEU A 17 -1.39 9.75 -6.14
CA LEU A 17 -0.41 10.77 -5.79
C LEU A 17 0.59 10.21 -4.77
N GLU A 18 1.88 10.38 -5.02
CA GLU A 18 2.92 10.16 -4.02
C GLU A 18 3.18 11.44 -3.20
N THR A 19 3.39 11.28 -1.89
CA THR A 19 3.66 12.37 -0.96
C THR A 19 4.66 11.92 0.11
N TYR A 20 5.41 12.87 0.67
CA TYR A 20 6.39 12.63 1.75
C TYR A 20 6.03 13.51 2.95
N PRO A 21 5.00 13.14 3.74
CA PRO A 21 4.49 13.99 4.81
C PRO A 21 5.35 13.98 6.07
N PHE A 22 6.26 13.01 6.21
CA PHE A 22 7.10 12.85 7.40
C PHE A 22 8.36 13.71 7.25
N LYS A 23 8.62 14.55 8.26
CA LYS A 23 9.77 15.46 8.30
C LYS A 23 10.94 14.92 9.14
N ASP A 24 10.71 13.83 9.87
CA ASP A 24 11.75 13.15 10.63
C ASP A 24 12.75 12.49 9.68
N LYS A 25 14.05 12.68 9.92
CA LYS A 25 15.13 12.09 9.10
C LYS A 25 15.11 10.56 9.03
N THR A 26 14.33 9.90 9.88
CA THR A 26 14.16 8.45 9.90
C THR A 26 13.08 7.99 8.90
N TYR A 27 12.15 8.87 8.55
CA TYR A 27 10.94 8.55 7.79
C TYR A 27 10.73 9.45 6.56
N ASP A 28 11.63 10.39 6.30
CA ASP A 28 11.61 11.31 5.16
C ASP A 28 11.64 10.56 3.81
N GLU A 29 12.27 9.39 3.78
CA GLU A 29 12.28 8.51 2.62
C GLU A 29 11.01 7.68 2.45
N TYR A 30 10.02 7.74 3.34
CA TYR A 30 8.82 6.92 3.22
C TYR A 30 7.78 7.59 2.31
N ALA A 31 7.46 6.91 1.21
CA ALA A 31 6.51 7.43 0.23
C ALA A 31 5.09 7.03 0.63
N VAL A 32 4.25 8.03 0.87
CA VAL A 32 2.82 7.85 1.15
C VAL A 32 2.03 8.01 -0.15
N LEU A 33 1.26 6.99 -0.49
CA LEU A 33 0.42 6.94 -1.69
C LEU A 33 -1.02 7.32 -1.32
N ARG A 34 -1.55 8.35 -1.98
CA ARG A 34 -2.86 8.96 -1.68
C ARG A 34 -3.69 9.19 -2.94
N HIS A 35 -5.00 9.30 -2.75
CA HIS A 35 -5.91 9.80 -3.78
C HIS A 35 -5.80 11.32 -3.91
N LYS A 36 -5.66 11.86 -5.13
CA LYS A 36 -5.72 13.31 -5.38
C LYS A 36 -7.10 13.85 -5.06
N SER A 37 -8.16 13.10 -5.37
CA SER A 37 -9.57 13.50 -5.23
C SER A 37 -10.02 13.68 -3.79
N ASN A 38 -9.54 12.83 -2.87
CA ASN A 38 -10.08 12.73 -1.51
C ASN A 38 -9.01 12.71 -0.42
N GLY A 39 -7.72 12.71 -0.78
CA GLY A 39 -6.59 12.77 0.14
C GLY A 39 -6.38 11.52 0.99
N LYS A 40 -7.20 10.47 0.87
CA LYS A 40 -7.06 9.24 1.65
C LYS A 40 -5.87 8.43 1.17
N TRP A 41 -5.23 7.77 2.13
CA TRP A 41 -4.07 6.93 1.86
C TRP A 41 -4.55 5.55 1.42
N PHE A 42 -3.91 5.03 0.39
CA PHE A 42 -4.12 3.66 -0.08
C PHE A 42 -2.82 2.85 -0.02
N GLY A 43 -1.66 3.50 0.15
CA GLY A 43 -0.41 2.79 0.29
C GLY A 43 0.64 3.57 1.06
N LEU A 44 1.61 2.85 1.61
CA LEU A 44 2.82 3.42 2.20
C LEU A 44 4.00 2.52 1.80
N VAL A 45 4.96 3.08 1.09
CA VAL A 45 6.19 2.41 0.65
C VAL A 45 7.33 2.81 1.57
N PHE A 46 8.04 1.83 2.11
CA PHE A 46 9.10 2.04 3.09
C PHE A 46 10.12 0.89 3.06
N TYR A 47 11.28 1.13 3.65
CA TYR A 47 12.27 0.08 3.91
C TYR A 47 12.20 -0.31 5.39
N LEU A 48 12.19 -1.62 5.64
CA LEU A 48 12.27 -2.19 6.98
C LEU A 48 13.41 -3.20 7.01
N ASN A 49 14.49 -2.89 7.75
CA ASN A 49 15.70 -3.71 7.80
C ASN A 49 16.22 -4.05 6.39
N ASP A 50 16.38 -3.04 5.53
CA ASP A 50 16.79 -3.15 4.11
C ASP A 50 15.82 -3.91 3.18
N ILE A 51 14.65 -4.33 3.68
CA ILE A 51 13.60 -4.98 2.88
C ILE A 51 12.61 -3.93 2.40
N LEU A 52 12.43 -3.83 1.08
CA LEU A 52 11.40 -3.00 0.47
C LEU A 52 10.01 -3.57 0.79
N CYS A 53 9.23 -2.80 1.54
CA CYS A 53 7.88 -3.15 1.96
C CYS A 53 6.86 -2.14 1.45
N ILE A 54 5.62 -2.59 1.30
CA ILE A 54 4.46 -1.73 1.09
C ILE A 54 3.36 -2.10 2.07
N ASN A 55 2.81 -1.12 2.76
CA ASN A 55 1.54 -1.29 3.45
C ASN A 55 0.40 -0.97 2.48
N LEU A 56 -0.60 -1.83 2.44
CA LEU A 56 -1.81 -1.66 1.63
C LEU A 56 -3.04 -1.81 2.51
N LYS A 57 -4.09 -1.06 2.18
CA LYS A 57 -5.37 -1.18 2.84
C LYS A 57 -6.09 -2.42 2.34
N CYS A 58 -6.75 -3.12 3.24
CA CYS A 58 -7.40 -4.38 2.97
C CYS A 58 -8.72 -4.47 3.77
N ASN A 59 -9.67 -5.25 3.26
CA ASN A 59 -10.84 -5.63 4.03
C ASN A 59 -10.39 -6.54 5.19
N PRO A 60 -10.88 -6.36 6.43
CA PRO A 60 -10.51 -7.22 7.56
C PRO A 60 -10.69 -8.72 7.33
N LEU A 61 -11.71 -9.11 6.54
CA LEU A 61 -11.93 -10.51 6.20
C LEU A 61 -10.81 -11.05 5.30
N ASP A 62 -10.48 -10.32 4.23
CA ASP A 62 -9.41 -10.68 3.29
C ASP A 62 -8.03 -10.62 3.95
N SER A 63 -7.82 -9.67 4.87
CA SER A 63 -6.55 -9.51 5.59
C SER A 63 -6.14 -10.77 6.32
N ALA A 64 -7.08 -11.47 6.97
CA ALA A 64 -6.77 -12.74 7.65
C ALA A 64 -6.39 -13.84 6.65
N VAL A 65 -7.16 -14.00 5.58
CA VAL A 65 -6.93 -15.01 4.54
C VAL A 65 -5.58 -14.80 3.86
N LEU A 66 -5.29 -13.56 3.42
CA LEU A 66 -4.04 -13.23 2.73
C LEU A 66 -2.79 -13.48 3.59
N ARG A 67 -2.90 -13.27 4.91
CA ARG A 67 -1.79 -13.53 5.85
C ARG A 67 -1.58 -15.02 6.11
N ASP A 68 -2.63 -15.83 6.00
CA ASP A 68 -2.56 -17.28 6.13
C ASP A 68 -2.00 -17.93 4.85
N GLU A 69 -2.45 -17.44 3.69
CA GLU A 69 -2.06 -17.97 2.38
C GLU A 69 -0.64 -17.57 1.97
N TYR A 70 -0.20 -16.34 2.31
CA TYR A 70 1.06 -15.79 1.84
C TYR A 70 2.00 -15.40 3.00
N SER A 71 3.09 -16.15 3.15
CA SER A 71 4.11 -15.91 4.19
C SER A 71 4.83 -14.55 4.09
N PHE A 72 4.79 -13.91 2.92
CA PHE A 72 5.34 -12.57 2.68
C PHE A 72 4.34 -11.44 2.99
N ILE A 73 3.11 -11.77 3.39
CA ILE A 73 2.09 -10.82 3.84
C ILE A 73 1.99 -10.90 5.37
N THR A 74 2.27 -9.79 6.05
CA THR A 74 2.18 -9.69 7.52
C THR A 74 1.21 -8.58 7.91
N PRO A 75 0.87 -8.43 9.21
CA PRO A 75 0.10 -7.27 9.66
C PRO A 75 0.76 -5.93 9.29
N GLY A 76 -0.05 -4.92 8.95
CA GLY A 76 0.43 -3.59 8.57
C GLY A 76 1.33 -2.95 9.62
N TRP A 77 2.48 -2.42 9.19
CA TRP A 77 3.47 -1.79 10.06
C TRP A 77 3.05 -0.35 10.42
N HIS A 78 3.07 0.04 11.69
CA HIS A 78 2.50 1.30 12.24
C HIS A 78 1.01 1.59 11.92
N MET A 79 0.32 0.66 11.28
CA MET A 79 -1.07 0.84 10.85
C MET A 79 -2.02 -0.06 11.65
N ASN A 80 -3.33 0.14 11.47
CA ASN A 80 -4.33 -0.75 12.05
C ASN A 80 -4.25 -2.13 11.36
N LYS A 81 -3.78 -3.13 12.12
CA LYS A 81 -3.50 -4.50 11.66
C LYS A 81 -4.72 -5.25 11.11
N ALA A 82 -5.93 -4.83 11.43
CA ALA A 82 -7.14 -5.40 10.85
C ALA A 82 -7.39 -4.87 9.43
N HIS A 83 -7.07 -3.60 9.18
CA HIS A 83 -7.38 -2.92 7.92
C HIS A 83 -6.19 -2.74 6.99
N TRP A 84 -4.99 -3.09 7.45
CA TRP A 84 -3.75 -2.88 6.71
C TRP A 84 -2.90 -4.14 6.77
N ILE A 85 -2.37 -4.50 5.61
CA ILE A 85 -1.39 -5.57 5.43
C ILE A 85 -0.06 -4.95 5.01
N LYS A 86 1.04 -5.58 5.40
CA LYS A 86 2.40 -5.28 4.94
C LYS A 86 2.83 -6.38 3.99
N VAL A 87 3.27 -6.02 2.81
CA VAL A 87 3.74 -6.95 1.78
C VAL A 87 5.24 -6.77 1.61
N ASP A 88 6.00 -7.85 1.71
CA ASP A 88 7.40 -7.90 1.24
C ASP A 88 7.39 -7.95 -0.29
N VAL A 89 7.83 -6.86 -0.89
CA VAL A 89 7.73 -6.60 -2.32
C VAL A 89 8.65 -7.50 -3.13
N ASN A 90 9.75 -7.97 -2.54
CA ASN A 90 10.70 -8.83 -3.25
C ASN A 90 10.24 -10.28 -3.32
N LYS A 91 9.33 -10.71 -2.43
CA LYS A 91 8.77 -12.06 -2.39
C LYS A 91 7.41 -12.19 -3.08
N CYS A 92 6.67 -11.09 -3.18
CA CYS A 92 5.36 -11.08 -3.80
C CYS A 92 5.45 -11.22 -5.34
N PRO A 93 4.69 -12.14 -5.97
CA PRO A 93 4.52 -12.16 -7.42
C PRO A 93 3.98 -10.82 -7.94
N LYS A 94 4.46 -10.36 -9.10
CA LYS A 94 4.11 -9.04 -9.64
C LYS A 94 2.60 -8.88 -9.88
N ASP A 95 1.95 -9.90 -10.44
CA ASP A 95 0.52 -9.85 -10.75
C ASP A 95 -0.33 -9.77 -9.47
N LEU A 96 0.07 -10.51 -8.42
CA LEU A 96 -0.58 -10.43 -7.11
C LEU A 96 -0.36 -9.06 -6.47
N LEU A 97 0.86 -8.52 -6.55
CA LEU A 97 1.16 -7.19 -6.03
C LEU A 97 0.30 -6.11 -6.70
N ASP A 98 0.18 -6.15 -8.03
CA ASP A 98 -0.63 -5.22 -8.79
C ASP A 98 -2.12 -5.33 -8.40
N ALA A 99 -2.63 -6.56 -8.24
CA ALA A 99 -3.99 -6.81 -7.77
C ALA A 99 -4.24 -6.29 -6.34
N LEU A 100 -3.28 -6.45 -5.42
CA LEU A 100 -3.37 -5.92 -4.06
C LEU A 100 -3.35 -4.39 -4.03
N ILE A 101 -2.52 -3.77 -4.88
CA ILE A 101 -2.46 -2.30 -5.02
C ILE A 101 -3.81 -1.79 -5.55
N GLU A 102 -4.34 -2.40 -6.59
CA GLU A 102 -5.64 -2.06 -7.17
C GLU A 102 -6.76 -2.22 -6.14
N ALA A 103 -6.80 -3.34 -5.42
CA ALA A 103 -7.79 -3.59 -4.38
C ALA A 103 -7.75 -2.52 -3.28
N SER A 104 -6.55 -2.16 -2.80
CA SER A 104 -6.37 -1.10 -1.81
C SER A 104 -6.82 0.27 -2.33
N PHE A 105 -6.46 0.61 -3.57
CA PHE A 105 -6.85 1.84 -4.24
C PHE A 105 -8.39 1.93 -4.36
N ASN A 106 -9.03 0.89 -4.87
CA ASN A 106 -10.49 0.80 -5.01
C ASN A 106 -11.23 0.83 -3.67
N LEU A 107 -10.68 0.21 -2.63
CA LEU A 107 -11.26 0.22 -1.28
C LEU A 107 -11.28 1.63 -0.66
N THR A 108 -10.35 2.48 -1.07
CA THR A 108 -10.15 3.82 -0.50
C THR A 108 -10.70 4.94 -1.38
N LEU A 109 -10.98 4.64 -2.66
CA LEU A 109 -11.75 5.51 -3.52
C LEU A 109 -13.10 5.85 -2.87
N THR A 110 -13.46 7.13 -2.89
CA THR A 110 -14.80 7.55 -2.50
C THR A 110 -15.79 6.99 -3.52
N LYS A 111 -16.66 6.06 -3.11
CA LYS A 111 -17.81 5.66 -3.94
C LYS A 111 -18.58 6.93 -4.29
N ARG A 112 -18.63 7.31 -5.57
CA ARG A 112 -19.56 8.35 -6.03
C ARG A 112 -20.94 7.92 -5.55
N LYS A 113 -21.61 8.73 -4.72
CA LYS A 113 -23.04 8.53 -4.47
C LYS A 113 -23.72 8.72 -5.82
N THR A 114 -24.14 7.65 -6.47
CA THR A 114 -25.12 7.73 -7.53
C THR A 114 -26.35 8.40 -6.92
N LYS A 115 -26.67 9.59 -7.44
CA LYS A 115 -27.82 10.39 -7.04
C LYS A 115 -29.10 9.72 -7.50
#